data_AF-A0AAV5LED2-F1
#
_entry.id   AF-A0AAV5LED2-F1
#
_cell.length_a   1.000
_cell.length_b   1.000
_cell.length_c   1.000
_cell.angle_alpha   90.00
_cell.angle_beta   90.00
_cell.angle_gamma   90.00
#
_symmetry.space_group_name_H-M   'P 1'
#
loop_
_entity.id
_entity.type
_entity.pdbx_description
1 polymer ?
#
loop_
_entity_poly.entity_id
_entity_poly.type
_entity_poly.pdbx_seq_one_letter_code
_entity_poly.pdbx_strand_id
1 'polypeptide(L)'
;MQEVKTEWDEEGRKKQTQYDFQTSVIASERNFYDLRRVDIYDCPNLKDITWIIWAPNLTSLFVSCCNSMEEIISEGGVAAMTGNLVSFDKLQILVLICLLELRSIHSFALSFPSSVAIRVDYCPKLRKLPLRSNSAGGRIIIRGAGSATVVE
;
A
#
# COMPACT_ATOMS: atom_id res chain seq x y z
N MET A 1 -6.18 21.63 -46.61
CA MET A 1 -6.35 20.81 -45.39
C MET A 1 -6.66 19.41 -45.87
N GLN A 2 -5.79 18.44 -45.64
CA GLN A 2 -6.04 17.03 -45.98
C GLN A 2 -6.52 16.32 -44.72
N GLU A 3 -7.65 15.63 -44.81
CA GLU A 3 -8.23 14.84 -43.74
C GLU A 3 -7.36 13.61 -43.47
N VAL A 4 -6.84 13.51 -42.25
CA VAL A 4 -6.20 12.29 -41.75
C VAL A 4 -7.32 11.33 -41.37
N LYS A 5 -7.53 10.33 -42.23
CA LYS A 5 -8.44 9.21 -41.95
C LYS A 5 -7.76 8.33 -40.90
N THR A 6 -8.21 8.44 -39.67
CA THR A 6 -7.74 7.62 -38.56
C THR A 6 -8.35 6.22 -38.66
N GLU A 7 -7.71 5.34 -39.43
CA GLU A 7 -7.90 3.88 -39.31
C GLU A 7 -7.21 3.43 -38.01
N TRP A 8 -8.01 3.30 -36.95
CA TRP A 8 -7.58 2.66 -35.70
C TRP A 8 -7.87 1.17 -35.84
N ASP A 9 -6.81 0.39 -36.03
CA ASP A 9 -6.85 -1.04 -36.37
C ASP A 9 -7.56 -1.90 -35.30
N GLU A 10 -8.47 -2.77 -35.74
CA GLU A 10 -9.13 -3.80 -34.91
C GLU A 10 -8.13 -4.72 -34.19
N GLU A 11 -6.93 -4.86 -34.75
CA GLU A 11 -5.82 -5.62 -34.18
C GLU A 11 -5.30 -5.00 -32.88
N GLY A 12 -5.30 -3.66 -32.78
CA GLY A 12 -4.99 -2.95 -31.54
C GLY A 12 -6.04 -3.23 -30.46
N ARG A 13 -7.31 -3.28 -30.84
CA ARG A 13 -8.43 -3.61 -29.94
C ARG A 13 -8.35 -5.05 -29.41
N LYS A 14 -7.98 -6.01 -30.25
CA LYS A 14 -7.80 -7.42 -29.87
C LYS A 14 -6.62 -7.61 -28.92
N LYS A 15 -5.49 -6.96 -29.19
CA LYS A 15 -4.30 -7.00 -28.31
C LYS A 15 -4.58 -6.37 -26.95
N GLN A 16 -5.30 -5.26 -26.92
CA GLN A 16 -5.70 -4.61 -25.67
C GLN A 16 -6.66 -5.51 -24.86
N THR A 17 -7.71 -6.05 -25.49
CA THR A 17 -8.66 -6.94 -24.79
C THR A 17 -8.03 -8.25 -24.32
N GLN A 18 -7.07 -8.80 -25.06
CA GLN A 18 -6.31 -9.98 -24.62
C GLN A 18 -5.39 -9.66 -23.45
N TYR A 19 -4.70 -8.52 -23.48
CA TYR A 19 -3.86 -8.04 -22.38
C TYR A 19 -4.68 -7.73 -21.11
N ASP A 20 -5.82 -7.08 -21.27
CA ASP A 20 -6.76 -6.77 -20.17
C ASP A 20 -7.33 -8.07 -19.57
N PHE A 21 -7.68 -9.05 -20.41
CA PHE A 21 -8.17 -10.36 -19.97
C PHE A 21 -7.08 -11.16 -19.24
N GLN A 22 -5.85 -11.18 -19.76
CA GLN A 22 -4.74 -11.86 -19.08
C GLN A 22 -4.36 -11.18 -17.76
N THR A 23 -4.41 -9.85 -17.71
CA THR A 23 -4.20 -9.08 -16.48
C THR A 23 -5.27 -9.40 -15.43
N SER A 24 -6.54 -9.53 -15.86
CA SER A 24 -7.66 -9.91 -15.01
C SER A 24 -7.52 -11.33 -14.41
N VAL A 25 -7.04 -12.29 -15.20
CA VAL A 25 -6.82 -13.68 -14.75
C VAL A 25 -5.62 -13.79 -13.79
N ILE A 26 -4.52 -13.08 -14.05
CA ILE A 26 -3.35 -13.10 -13.15
C ILE A 26 -3.67 -12.42 -11.81
N ALA A 27 -4.52 -11.39 -11.83
CA ALA A 27 -4.96 -10.70 -10.63
C ALA A 27 -5.91 -11.55 -9.77
N SER A 28 -6.68 -12.48 -10.35
CA SER A 28 -7.66 -13.29 -9.59
C SER A 28 -7.03 -14.48 -8.85
N GLU A 29 -5.90 -15.03 -9.31
CA GLU A 29 -5.27 -16.21 -8.71
C GLU A 29 -4.35 -15.93 -7.51
N ARG A 30 -3.96 -14.67 -7.25
CA ARG A 30 -3.02 -14.33 -6.16
C ARG A 30 -3.68 -13.81 -4.90
N ASN A 31 -5.00 -13.64 -4.87
CA ASN A 31 -5.66 -12.91 -3.79
C ASN A 31 -5.95 -13.76 -2.55
N PHE A 32 -5.42 -13.33 -1.41
CA PHE A 32 -5.72 -13.82 -0.08
C PHE A 32 -7.03 -13.21 0.44
N TYR A 33 -8.17 -13.60 -0.13
CA TYR A 33 -9.48 -13.06 0.24
C TYR A 33 -9.88 -13.30 1.69
N ASP A 34 -9.36 -14.34 2.34
CA ASP A 34 -9.69 -14.66 3.73
C ASP A 34 -8.72 -14.03 4.75
N LEU A 35 -7.59 -13.48 4.28
CA LEU A 35 -6.62 -12.87 5.16
C LEU A 35 -7.16 -11.54 5.70
N ARG A 36 -7.41 -11.51 7.01
CA ARG A 36 -7.90 -10.31 7.74
C ARG A 36 -6.82 -9.66 8.59
N ARG A 37 -5.88 -10.44 9.09
CA ARG A 37 -4.87 -9.99 10.04
C ARG A 37 -3.50 -10.50 9.67
N VAL A 38 -2.51 -9.61 9.70
CA VAL A 38 -1.10 -9.91 9.51
C VAL A 38 -0.34 -9.31 10.66
N ASP A 39 0.38 -10.17 11.37
CA ASP A 39 1.25 -9.79 12.48
C ASP A 39 2.67 -10.28 12.18
N ILE A 40 3.63 -9.36 12.20
CA ILE A 40 5.03 -9.63 11.87
C ILE A 40 5.91 -9.04 12.98
N TYR A 41 6.71 -9.90 13.61
CA TYR A 41 7.56 -9.55 14.74
C TYR A 41 8.98 -10.04 14.49
N ASP A 42 9.96 -9.25 14.90
CA ASP A 42 11.37 -9.65 15.03
C ASP A 42 11.95 -10.32 13.76
N CYS A 43 11.62 -9.77 12.59
CA CYS A 43 12.15 -10.21 11.31
C CYS A 43 13.26 -9.25 10.83
N PRO A 44 14.51 -9.39 11.30
CA PRO A 44 15.55 -8.37 11.12
C PRO A 44 15.96 -8.18 9.66
N ASN A 45 15.83 -9.21 8.81
CA ASN A 45 16.24 -9.16 7.40
C ASN A 45 15.08 -8.82 6.44
N LEU A 46 13.85 -8.67 6.95
CA LEU A 46 12.68 -8.41 6.12
C LEU A 46 12.68 -6.94 5.68
N LYS A 47 12.74 -6.71 4.37
CA LYS A 47 12.86 -5.37 3.79
C LYS A 47 11.53 -4.71 3.44
N ASP A 48 10.56 -5.51 3.04
CA ASP A 48 9.21 -5.08 2.70
C ASP A 48 8.22 -6.26 2.84
N ILE A 49 6.93 -5.94 2.76
CA ILE A 49 5.84 -6.94 2.76
C ILE A 49 4.89 -6.67 1.61
N THR A 50 5.42 -6.36 0.42
CA THR A 50 4.63 -5.94 -0.74
C THR A 50 3.54 -6.94 -1.12
N TRP A 51 3.67 -8.22 -0.75
CA TRP A 51 2.66 -9.24 -0.98
C TRP A 51 1.29 -8.95 -0.34
N ILE A 52 1.20 -8.05 0.66
CA ILE A 52 -0.09 -7.65 1.26
C ILE A 52 -1.04 -6.97 0.27
N ILE A 53 -0.56 -6.51 -0.89
CA ILE A 53 -1.41 -5.98 -1.96
C ILE A 53 -2.40 -7.01 -2.49
N TRP A 54 -2.11 -8.30 -2.29
CA TRP A 54 -3.00 -9.39 -2.65
C TRP A 54 -3.97 -9.77 -1.53
N ALA A 55 -4.01 -9.04 -0.41
CA ALA A 55 -4.95 -9.28 0.69
C ALA A 55 -6.02 -8.18 0.73
N PRO A 56 -6.99 -8.16 -0.20
CA PRO A 56 -7.95 -7.05 -0.34
C PRO A 56 -8.90 -6.91 0.87
N ASN A 57 -9.01 -7.95 1.69
CA ASN A 57 -9.86 -7.94 2.88
C ASN A 57 -9.08 -7.72 4.19
N LEU A 58 -7.82 -7.32 4.13
CA LEU A 58 -7.00 -7.08 5.31
C LEU A 58 -7.60 -5.96 6.16
N THR A 59 -7.88 -6.27 7.43
CA THR A 59 -8.43 -5.35 8.43
C THR A 59 -7.40 -4.89 9.46
N SER A 60 -6.30 -5.64 9.62
CA SER A 60 -5.32 -5.44 10.68
C SER A 60 -3.90 -5.77 10.23
N LEU A 61 -2.98 -4.81 10.37
CA LEU A 61 -1.56 -4.98 10.07
C LEU A 61 -0.72 -4.50 11.27
N PHE A 62 0.10 -5.42 11.79
CA PHE A 62 1.03 -5.15 12.87
C PHE A 62 2.43 -5.56 12.44
N VAL A 63 3.37 -4.62 12.50
CA VAL A 63 4.78 -4.87 12.21
C VAL A 63 5.64 -4.27 13.31
N SER A 64 6.48 -5.08 13.93
CA SER A 64 7.35 -4.64 15.02
C SER A 64 8.76 -5.21 14.92
N CYS A 65 9.75 -4.40 15.29
CA CYS A 65 11.16 -4.82 15.44
C CYS A 65 11.78 -5.44 14.16
N CYS A 66 11.26 -5.09 12.98
CA CYS A 66 11.81 -5.51 11.69
C CYS A 66 12.79 -4.43 11.20
N ASN A 67 14.01 -4.44 11.75
CA ASN A 67 14.90 -3.29 11.66
C ASN A 67 15.42 -2.97 10.25
N SER A 68 15.54 -3.95 9.34
CA SER A 68 15.89 -3.69 7.93
C SER A 68 14.69 -3.35 7.04
N MET A 69 13.49 -3.19 7.59
CA MET A 69 12.32 -2.82 6.80
C MET A 69 12.45 -1.37 6.35
N GLU A 70 12.54 -1.17 5.04
CA GLU A 70 12.70 0.15 4.42
C GLU A 70 11.35 0.74 4.01
N GLU A 71 10.45 -0.12 3.52
CA GLU A 71 9.09 0.24 3.07
C GLU A 71 8.11 -0.87 3.50
N ILE A 72 6.85 -0.52 3.81
CA ILE A 72 5.83 -1.57 4.02
C ILE A 72 5.48 -2.20 2.67
N ILE A 73 5.28 -1.37 1.65
CA ILE A 73 5.00 -1.77 0.28
C ILE A 73 6.03 -1.09 -0.62
N SER A 74 6.82 -1.91 -1.32
CA SER A 74 7.86 -1.43 -2.22
C SER A 74 7.29 -0.93 -3.55
N GLU A 75 7.96 0.05 -4.15
CA GLU A 75 7.59 0.61 -5.46
C GLU A 75 7.56 -0.46 -6.57
N GLY A 76 8.51 -1.40 -6.56
CA GLY A 76 8.67 -2.42 -7.59
C GLY A 76 7.50 -3.41 -7.67
N GLY A 77 6.82 -3.70 -6.55
CA GLY A 77 5.67 -4.60 -6.57
C GLY A 77 4.36 -3.94 -7.02
N VAL A 78 4.29 -2.61 -7.00
CA VAL A 78 3.10 -1.84 -7.40
C VAL A 78 3.09 -1.61 -8.92
N ALA A 79 4.26 -1.42 -9.54
CA ALA A 79 4.40 -1.33 -10.99
C ALA A 79 3.91 -2.58 -11.74
N ALA A 80 3.89 -3.75 -11.08
CA ALA A 80 3.34 -4.99 -11.61
C ALA A 80 1.80 -5.01 -11.65
N MET A 81 1.13 -4.13 -10.90
CA MET A 81 -0.32 -3.97 -10.91
C MET A 81 -0.64 -2.76 -11.79
N THR A 82 -1.09 -2.99 -13.02
CA THR A 82 -1.43 -1.94 -13.99
C THR A 82 -2.37 -0.88 -13.39
N GLY A 83 -1.85 0.33 -13.16
CA GLY A 83 -2.62 1.58 -13.10
C GLY A 83 -3.56 1.82 -11.93
N ASN A 84 -3.72 0.88 -10.98
CA ASN A 84 -4.69 1.03 -9.90
C ASN A 84 -4.01 1.34 -8.57
N LEU A 85 -4.52 2.36 -7.88
CA LEU A 85 -4.23 2.60 -6.47
C LEU A 85 -4.43 1.28 -5.71
N VAL A 86 -3.40 0.80 -5.04
CA VAL A 86 -3.56 -0.22 -4.00
C VAL A 86 -4.43 0.41 -2.91
N SER A 87 -5.69 -0.04 -2.82
CA SER A 87 -6.64 0.47 -1.82
C SER A 87 -6.81 -0.55 -0.70
N PHE A 88 -6.58 -0.11 0.53
CA PHE A 88 -6.81 -0.90 1.75
C PHE A 88 -8.16 -0.53 2.37
N ASP A 89 -9.24 -0.64 1.60
CA ASP A 89 -10.57 -0.14 1.95
C ASP A 89 -11.17 -0.77 3.22
N LYS A 90 -10.63 -1.91 3.66
CA LYS A 90 -11.08 -2.61 4.87
C LYS A 90 -10.14 -2.48 6.05
N LEU A 91 -8.97 -1.84 5.87
CA LEU A 91 -7.99 -1.72 6.92
C LEU A 91 -8.50 -0.80 8.02
N GLN A 92 -8.58 -1.34 9.23
CA GLN A 92 -9.06 -0.64 10.42
C GLN A 92 -7.92 -0.33 11.38
N ILE A 93 -6.86 -1.14 11.38
CA ILE A 93 -5.75 -1.01 12.32
C ILE A 93 -4.42 -1.16 11.59
N LEU A 94 -3.55 -0.17 11.73
CA LEU A 94 -2.16 -0.20 11.29
C LEU A 94 -1.25 0.14 12.48
N VAL A 95 -0.37 -0.77 12.86
CA VAL A 95 0.59 -0.57 13.95
C VAL A 95 2.00 -0.87 13.46
N LEU A 96 2.85 0.14 13.51
CA LEU A 96 4.26 0.07 13.10
C LEU A 96 5.13 0.48 14.29
N ILE A 97 5.95 -0.44 14.80
CA ILE A 97 6.74 -0.22 16.03
C ILE A 97 8.21 -0.57 15.81
N CYS A 98 9.12 0.28 16.25
CA CYS A 98 10.56 0.02 16.23
C CYS A 98 11.07 -0.40 14.83
N LEU A 99 10.64 0.30 13.78
CA LEU A 99 11.11 0.06 12.40
C LEU A 99 12.16 1.11 12.04
N LEU A 100 13.42 0.78 12.35
CA LEU A 100 14.53 1.73 12.33
C LEU A 100 14.87 2.25 10.94
N GLU A 101 14.76 1.40 9.92
CA GLU A 101 15.04 1.75 8.53
C GLU A 101 13.82 2.23 7.74
N LEU A 102 12.62 2.25 8.34
CA LEU A 102 11.38 2.54 7.62
C LEU A 102 11.35 4.00 7.15
N ARG A 103 11.31 4.21 5.84
CA ARG A 103 11.32 5.55 5.19
C ARG A 103 9.94 5.97 4.71
N SER A 104 9.16 5.01 4.24
CA SER A 104 7.83 5.20 3.67
C SER A 104 6.94 4.02 4.06
N ILE A 105 5.61 4.23 4.12
CA ILE A 105 4.66 3.11 4.13
C ILE A 105 4.40 2.67 2.68
N HIS A 106 4.36 3.63 1.75
CA HIS A 106 4.21 3.42 0.33
C HIS A 106 4.55 4.69 -0.45
N SER A 107 5.03 4.54 -1.69
CA SER A 107 5.41 5.64 -2.59
C SER A 107 4.21 6.37 -3.21
N PHE A 108 3.02 5.73 -3.26
CA PHE A 108 1.78 6.36 -3.71
C PHE A 108 0.82 6.60 -2.54
N ALA A 109 -0.05 7.60 -2.67
CA ALA A 109 -1.06 7.93 -1.67
C ALA A 109 -2.00 6.73 -1.45
N LEU A 110 -1.75 5.93 -0.41
CA LEU A 110 -2.69 4.90 0.03
C LEU A 110 -3.98 5.62 0.45
N SER A 111 -5.10 5.27 -0.16
CA SER A 111 -6.41 5.62 0.38
C SER A 111 -6.70 4.67 1.53
N PHE A 112 -6.58 5.17 2.74
CA PHE A 112 -7.14 4.49 3.90
C PHE A 112 -8.59 4.91 4.10
N PRO A 113 -9.44 4.03 4.64
CA PRO A 113 -10.74 4.42 5.18
C PRO A 113 -10.55 5.54 6.22
N SER A 114 -11.49 6.49 6.27
CA SER A 114 -11.43 7.61 7.20
C SER A 114 -11.45 7.19 8.69
N SER A 115 -11.78 5.93 8.99
CA SER A 115 -11.87 5.34 10.32
C SER A 115 -10.67 4.47 10.74
N VAL A 116 -9.58 4.44 9.97
CA VAL A 116 -8.40 3.65 10.34
C VAL A 116 -7.72 4.20 11.60
N ALA A 117 -7.38 3.31 12.53
CA ALA A 117 -6.52 3.61 13.67
C ALA A 117 -5.07 3.34 13.27
N ILE A 118 -4.25 4.39 13.28
CA ILE A 118 -2.83 4.30 12.91
C ILE A 118 -1.99 4.59 14.15
N ARG A 119 -1.12 3.64 14.51
CA ARG A 119 -0.09 3.83 15.53
C ARG A 119 1.28 3.64 14.90
N VAL A 120 2.12 4.65 15.02
CA VAL A 120 3.54 4.56 14.68
C VAL A 120 4.36 4.90 15.91
N ASP A 121 5.27 4.02 16.31
CA ASP A 121 6.09 4.18 17.50
C ASP A 121 7.56 3.84 17.16
N TYR A 122 8.50 4.70 17.53
CA TYR A 122 9.93 4.46 17.31
C TYR A 122 10.34 4.12 15.85
N CYS A 123 9.81 4.86 14.87
CA CYS A 123 10.20 4.76 13.45
C CYS A 123 10.94 6.04 13.00
N PRO A 124 12.23 6.21 13.35
CA PRO A 124 12.93 7.50 13.25
C PRO A 124 13.18 8.00 11.82
N LYS A 125 13.20 7.11 10.82
CA LYS A 125 13.44 7.46 9.41
C LYS A 125 12.16 7.72 8.62
N LEU A 126 10.97 7.54 9.22
CA LEU A 126 9.70 7.68 8.53
C LEU A 126 9.41 9.16 8.29
N ARG A 127 9.43 9.58 7.01
CA ARG A 127 9.37 11.02 6.67
C ARG A 127 7.95 11.57 6.52
N LYS A 128 7.01 10.77 6.05
CA LYS A 128 5.60 11.16 5.83
C LYS A 128 4.68 9.96 5.96
N LEU A 129 3.50 10.17 6.55
CA LEU A 129 2.37 9.25 6.37
C LEU A 129 1.62 9.67 5.11
N PRO A 130 1.35 8.75 4.16
CA PRO A 130 0.55 9.05 2.98
C PRO A 130 -0.93 9.05 3.36
N LEU A 131 -1.40 10.06 4.09
CA LEU A 131 -2.82 10.25 4.37
C LEU A 131 -3.34 11.41 3.54
N ARG A 132 -4.18 11.12 2.55
CA ARG A 132 -5.02 12.16 1.94
C ARG A 132 -6.13 12.48 2.93
N SER A 133 -5.99 13.60 3.64
CA SER A 133 -6.99 14.10 4.58
C SER A 133 -8.25 14.51 3.82
N ASN A 134 -9.29 13.67 3.84
CA ASN A 134 -10.65 14.13 3.66
C ASN A 134 -11.40 13.80 4.95
N SER A 135 -11.91 14.83 5.59
CA SER A 135 -12.28 14.89 7.00
C SER A 135 -13.25 13.80 7.48
N ALA A 136 -12.96 13.28 8.69
CA ALA A 136 -13.85 12.75 9.74
C ALA A 136 -13.44 11.35 10.26
N GLY A 137 -12.71 11.31 11.39
CA GLY A 137 -12.85 10.21 12.36
C GLY A 137 -11.65 9.32 12.69
N GLY A 138 -10.51 9.43 12.00
CA GLY A 138 -9.35 8.56 12.27
C GLY A 138 -8.53 9.00 13.48
N ARG A 139 -8.24 8.08 14.43
CA ARG A 139 -7.25 8.33 15.49
C ARG A 139 -5.86 7.97 14.98
N ILE A 140 -5.04 8.98 14.72
CA ILE A 140 -3.63 8.82 14.34
C ILE A 140 -2.78 9.13 15.57
N ILE A 141 -1.93 8.19 15.97
CA ILE A 141 -0.98 8.35 17.08
C ILE A 141 0.42 8.10 16.53
N ILE A 142 1.22 9.16 16.43
CA ILE A 142 2.64 9.07 16.07
C ILE A 142 3.45 9.39 17.33
N ARG A 143 4.34 8.46 17.71
CA ARG A 143 5.26 8.60 18.84
C ARG A 143 6.68 8.43 18.32
N GLY A 144 7.46 9.51 18.38
CA GLY A 144 8.86 9.54 17.96
C GLY A 144 9.81 9.26 19.13
N ALA A 145 11.05 8.87 18.80
CA ALA A 145 12.14 8.86 19.76
C ALA A 145 12.53 10.31 20.09
N GLY A 146 12.01 10.82 21.21
CA GLY A 146 12.29 12.17 21.70
C GLY A 146 11.25 13.21 21.25
N SER A 147 10.43 13.66 22.19
CA SER A 147 9.36 14.66 22.06
C SER A 147 8.22 14.28 21.10
N ALA A 148 7.00 14.29 21.63
CA ALA A 148 5.78 14.13 20.86
C ALA A 148 5.68 15.27 19.82
N THR A 149 5.77 14.94 18.53
CA THR A 149 5.35 15.86 17.47
C THR A 149 3.96 15.44 17.04
N VAL A 150 2.96 16.19 17.53
CA VAL A 150 1.62 16.20 16.96
C VAL A 150 1.75 16.79 15.56
N VAL A 151 1.42 16.00 14.54
CA VAL A 151 1.20 16.52 13.19
C VAL A 151 -0.27 16.92 13.11
N GLU A 152 -0.52 18.23 13.02
CA GLU A 152 -1.80 18.79 12.57
C GLU A 152 -1.97 18.61 11.06
#